data_AF-A0A921B6G3-F1
#
_entry.id   AF-A0A921B6G3-F1
#
_cell.length_a   1.000
_cell.length_b   1.000
_cell.length_c   1.000
_cell.angle_alpha   90.00
_cell.angle_beta   90.00
_cell.angle_gamma   90.00
#
_symmetry.space_group_name_H-M   'P 1'
#
loop_
_entity.id
_entity.type
_entity.pdbx_description
1 polymer ?
#
loop_
_entity_poly.entity_id
_entity_poly.type
_entity_poly.pdbx_seq_one_letter_code
_entity_poly.pdbx_strand_id
1 'polypeptide(L)'
;MTTTQQFDLVLKNGHVVDPANNIDGRFDVGIKYGKIASVINNINLDMADDTIDVEGQIVMPGHIDTHAHVSSVFGNDTNRAYGHAMLVESGKTTTALDLAGNPTLMAEGMLQRGAGLKSRFFDGFGPSLNNI
;
A
#
# COMPACT_ATOMS: atom_id res chain seq x y z
N MET A 1 15.17 -28.35 9.33
CA MET A 1 15.59 -27.34 8.34
C MET A 1 14.36 -27.00 7.52
N THR A 2 13.79 -25.81 7.68
CA THR A 2 12.71 -25.36 6.80
C THR A 2 13.33 -24.94 5.47
N THR A 3 13.14 -25.75 4.43
CA THR A 3 13.40 -25.35 3.04
C THR A 3 12.52 -24.15 2.75
N THR A 4 13.11 -22.96 2.68
CA THR A 4 12.36 -21.76 2.31
C THR A 4 12.08 -21.87 0.82
N GLN A 5 10.80 -21.86 0.44
CA GLN A 5 10.40 -21.93 -0.95
C GLN A 5 10.94 -20.70 -1.72
N GLN A 6 11.02 -20.79 -3.05
CA GLN A 6 11.54 -19.70 -3.87
C GLN A 6 10.70 -18.41 -3.75
N PHE A 7 9.41 -18.56 -3.48
CA PHE A 7 8.47 -17.47 -3.22
C PHE A 7 7.79 -17.68 -1.86
N ASP A 8 7.58 -16.61 -1.10
CA ASP A 8 6.76 -16.65 0.11
C ASP A 8 5.26 -16.62 -0.27
N LEU A 9 4.92 -15.87 -1.32
CA LEU A 9 3.55 -15.73 -1.82
C LEU A 9 3.54 -15.64 -3.36
N VAL A 10 2.60 -16.32 -3.99
CA VAL A 10 2.29 -16.15 -5.43
C VAL A 10 0.85 -15.67 -5.61
N LEU A 11 0.67 -14.61 -6.38
CA LEU A 11 -0.63 -14.22 -6.92
C LEU A 11 -0.82 -14.89 -8.29
N LYS A 12 -1.80 -15.77 -8.44
CA LYS A 12 -2.06 -16.56 -9.66
C LYS A 12 -3.15 -15.95 -10.53
N ASN A 13 -2.98 -16.10 -11.85
CA ASN A 13 -4.00 -15.79 -12.86
C ASN A 13 -4.49 -14.33 -12.88
N GLY A 14 -3.69 -13.40 -12.37
CA GLY A 14 -4.06 -11.99 -12.30
C GLY A 14 -3.92 -11.29 -13.65
N HIS A 15 -4.77 -10.31 -13.90
CA HIS A 15 -4.54 -9.34 -14.98
C HIS A 15 -3.61 -8.24 -14.44
N VAL A 16 -2.31 -8.36 -14.71
CA VAL A 16 -1.28 -7.47 -14.21
C VAL A 16 -1.20 -6.22 -15.08
N VAL A 17 -1.34 -5.05 -14.47
CA VAL A 17 -1.20 -3.74 -15.10
C VAL A 17 -0.06 -2.98 -14.42
N ASP A 18 1.07 -2.86 -15.12
CA ASP A 18 2.24 -2.12 -14.68
C ASP A 18 2.80 -1.26 -15.83
N PRO A 19 2.34 0.00 -15.94
CA PRO A 19 2.77 0.91 -17.00
C PRO A 19 4.26 1.23 -16.98
N ALA A 20 4.91 1.17 -15.81
CA ALA A 20 6.34 1.50 -15.70
C ALA A 20 7.23 0.44 -16.35
N ASN A 21 6.74 -0.80 -16.44
CA ASN A 21 7.42 -1.92 -17.07
C ASN A 21 6.76 -2.37 -18.39
N ASN A 22 5.80 -1.59 -18.93
CA ASN A 22 5.02 -1.91 -20.12
C ASN A 22 4.30 -3.27 -20.06
N ILE A 23 3.77 -3.63 -18.90
CA ILE A 23 3.02 -4.87 -18.68
C ILE A 23 1.51 -4.56 -18.63
N ASP A 24 0.76 -5.23 -19.49
CA ASP A 24 -0.70 -5.27 -19.49
C ASP A 24 -1.11 -6.64 -20.02
N GLY A 25 -1.58 -7.52 -19.12
CA GLY A 25 -1.97 -8.87 -19.52
C GLY A 25 -2.07 -9.86 -18.36
N ARG A 26 -2.29 -11.14 -18.68
CA ARG A 26 -2.42 -12.17 -17.65
C ARG A 26 -1.05 -12.69 -17.22
N PHE A 27 -0.71 -12.52 -15.95
CA PHE A 27 0.56 -12.99 -15.36
C PHE A 27 0.36 -13.49 -13.94
N ASP A 28 1.34 -14.24 -13.45
CA ASP A 28 1.49 -14.54 -12.03
C ASP A 28 2.58 -13.66 -11.43
N VAL A 29 2.40 -13.27 -10.17
CA VAL A 29 3.32 -12.42 -9.44
C VAL A 29 3.89 -13.17 -8.25
N GLY A 30 5.20 -13.44 -8.27
CA GLY A 30 5.92 -14.08 -7.17
C GLY A 30 6.53 -13.05 -6.24
N ILE A 31 6.31 -13.21 -4.93
CA ILE A 31 6.77 -12.31 -3.87
C ILE A 31 7.74 -13.06 -2.96
N LYS A 32 8.88 -12.44 -2.67
CA LYS A 32 9.88 -12.95 -1.72
C LYS A 32 10.42 -11.84 -0.84
N TYR A 33 10.43 -12.04 0.47
CA TYR A 33 10.86 -11.07 1.48
C TYR A 33 10.21 -9.69 1.31
N GLY A 34 8.90 -9.67 1.01
CA GLY A 34 8.12 -8.44 0.81
C GLY A 34 8.45 -7.66 -0.47
N LYS A 35 9.17 -8.26 -1.42
CA LYS A 35 9.49 -7.68 -2.73
C LYS A 35 8.94 -8.53 -3.86
N ILE A 36 8.62 -7.89 -4.98
CA ILE A 36 8.31 -8.59 -6.23
C ILE A 36 9.59 -9.27 -6.72
N ALA A 37 9.58 -10.61 -6.75
CA ALA A 37 10.71 -11.42 -7.17
C ALA A 37 10.56 -11.90 -8.62
N SER A 38 9.32 -12.04 -9.11
CA SER A 38 9.06 -12.44 -10.49
C SER A 38 7.67 -11.99 -10.96
N VAL A 39 7.55 -11.69 -12.25
CA VAL A 39 6.28 -11.47 -12.95
C VAL A 39 6.36 -12.26 -14.26
N ILE A 40 5.76 -13.44 -14.30
CA ILE A 40 5.86 -14.35 -15.45
C ILE A 40 4.55 -15.11 -15.67
N ASN A 41 4.42 -15.72 -16.84
CA ASN A 41 3.31 -16.63 -17.12
C ASN A 41 3.54 -17.95 -16.38
N ASN A 42 2.57 -18.37 -15.58
CA ASN A 42 2.49 -19.70 -14.98
C ASN A 42 3.67 -20.09 -14.06
N ILE A 43 3.75 -19.49 -12.88
CA ILE A 43 4.65 -19.91 -11.80
C ILE A 43 4.22 -21.29 -11.27
N ASN A 44 5.18 -22.20 -11.08
CA ASN A 44 4.93 -23.49 -10.44
C ASN A 44 4.58 -23.28 -8.96
N LEU A 45 3.45 -23.83 -8.52
CA LEU A 45 2.94 -23.73 -7.15
C LEU A 45 3.86 -24.41 -6.14
N ASP A 46 4.60 -25.44 -6.55
CA ASP A 46 5.60 -26.12 -5.72
C ASP A 46 6.82 -25.23 -5.40
N MET A 47 6.86 -24.00 -5.91
CA MET A 47 7.90 -23.01 -5.64
C MET A 47 7.46 -21.93 -4.65
N ALA A 48 6.21 -21.96 -4.18
CA ALA A 48 5.63 -20.97 -3.28
C ALA A 48 5.31 -21.59 -1.91
N ASP A 49 5.43 -20.81 -0.83
CA ASP A 49 4.91 -21.17 0.49
C ASP A 49 3.38 -20.98 0.51
N ASP A 50 2.89 -19.83 0.03
CA ASP A 50 1.46 -19.52 -0.11
C ASP A 50 1.06 -19.14 -1.54
N THR A 51 -0.19 -19.41 -1.91
CA THR A 51 -0.77 -19.00 -3.20
C THR A 51 -2.16 -18.41 -3.03
N ILE A 52 -2.42 -17.30 -3.73
CA ILE A 52 -3.73 -16.68 -3.83
C ILE A 52 -4.12 -16.63 -5.31
N ASP A 53 -5.25 -17.26 -5.67
CA ASP A 53 -5.82 -17.13 -7.00
C ASP A 53 -6.59 -15.81 -7.10
N VAL A 54 -6.21 -14.99 -8.09
CA VAL A 54 -6.78 -13.67 -8.34
C VAL A 54 -7.36 -13.60 -9.76
N GLU A 55 -7.83 -14.73 -10.29
CA GLU A 55 -8.55 -14.78 -11.56
C GLU A 55 -9.70 -13.77 -11.61
N GLY A 56 -9.79 -13.04 -12.72
CA GLY A 56 -10.77 -11.97 -12.93
C GLY A 56 -10.50 -10.68 -12.15
N GLN A 57 -9.42 -10.60 -11.36
CA GLN A 57 -8.99 -9.39 -10.67
C GLN A 57 -7.85 -8.69 -11.41
N ILE A 58 -7.75 -7.39 -11.18
CA ILE A 58 -6.61 -6.57 -11.62
C ILE A 58 -5.55 -6.57 -10.53
N VAL A 59 -4.32 -6.86 -10.90
CA VAL A 59 -3.14 -6.74 -10.04
C VAL A 59 -2.33 -5.56 -10.54
N MET A 60 -2.14 -4.55 -9.71
CA MET A 60 -1.42 -3.33 -10.09
C MET A 60 -0.57 -2.83 -8.91
N PRO A 61 0.44 -1.98 -9.17
CA PRO A 61 1.12 -1.26 -8.11
C PRO A 61 0.10 -0.53 -7.22
N GLY A 62 0.26 -0.64 -5.90
CA GLY A 62 -0.64 0.04 -4.97
C GLY A 62 -0.61 1.55 -5.15
N HIS A 63 -1.75 2.22 -4.96
CA HIS A 63 -1.84 3.66 -5.19
C HIS A 63 -1.00 4.46 -4.20
N ILE A 64 -0.44 5.56 -4.71
CA ILE A 64 0.24 6.59 -3.92
C ILE A 64 -0.70 7.80 -3.85
N ASP A 65 -1.28 8.04 -2.69
CA ASP A 65 -2.07 9.24 -2.43
C ASP A 65 -1.14 10.36 -1.94
N THR A 66 -0.93 11.35 -2.79
CA THR A 66 -0.01 12.45 -2.50
C THR A 66 -0.62 13.55 -1.63
N HIS A 67 -1.93 13.49 -1.34
CA HIS A 67 -2.61 14.54 -0.59
C HIS A 67 -3.78 13.95 0.21
N ALA A 68 -3.54 13.62 1.47
CA ALA A 68 -4.57 13.20 2.41
C ALA A 68 -4.56 14.03 3.69
N HIS A 69 -5.70 14.06 4.39
CA HIS A 69 -5.87 14.71 5.70
C HIS A 69 -6.47 13.71 6.68
N VAL A 70 -5.70 12.70 7.09
CA VAL A 70 -6.23 11.55 7.86
C VAL A 70 -6.02 11.73 9.36
N SER A 71 -4.92 12.35 9.74
CA SER A 71 -4.58 12.64 11.14
C SER A 71 -4.75 14.11 11.52
N SER A 72 -5.54 14.86 10.75
CA SER A 72 -5.74 16.31 10.95
C SER A 72 -6.21 16.66 12.35
N VAL A 73 -5.63 17.72 12.93
CA VAL A 73 -6.05 18.27 14.23
C VAL A 73 -7.39 19.03 14.17
N PHE A 74 -7.90 19.29 12.96
CA PHE A 74 -9.16 20.00 12.78
C PHE A 74 -10.34 19.02 12.87
N GLY A 75 -11.33 19.35 13.71
CA GLY A 75 -12.48 18.49 14.00
C GLY A 75 -12.20 17.44 15.08
N ASN A 76 -13.09 17.34 16.05
CA ASN A 76 -12.95 16.51 17.25
C ASN A 76 -13.99 15.38 17.33
N ASP A 77 -14.87 15.25 16.34
CA ASP A 77 -16.03 14.35 16.37
C ASP A 77 -15.88 13.07 15.53
N THR A 78 -14.66 12.77 15.06
CA THR A 78 -14.40 11.62 14.17
C THR A 78 -13.20 10.79 14.62
N ASN A 79 -13.36 9.47 14.64
CA ASN A 79 -12.24 8.56 14.85
C ASN A 79 -11.38 8.46 13.58
N ARG A 80 -10.18 9.04 13.66
CA ARG A 80 -9.18 9.16 12.59
C ARG A 80 -8.58 7.83 12.13
N ALA A 81 -8.67 6.78 12.95
CA ALA A 81 -8.24 5.44 12.56
C ALA A 81 -9.05 4.90 11.36
N TYR A 82 -10.32 5.30 11.22
CA TYR A 82 -11.13 4.88 10.07
C TYR A 82 -10.60 5.46 8.76
N GLY A 83 -10.09 6.68 8.74
CA GLY A 83 -9.53 7.24 7.51
C GLY A 83 -8.31 6.47 7.00
N HIS A 84 -7.50 5.88 7.90
CA HIS A 84 -6.39 5.00 7.52
C HIS A 84 -6.89 3.70 6.89
N ALA A 85 -7.91 3.07 7.48
CA ALA A 85 -8.55 1.89 6.90
C ALA A 85 -9.17 2.22 5.54
N MET A 86 -9.85 3.37 5.41
CA MET A 86 -10.48 3.78 4.16
C MET A 86 -9.47 3.93 3.03
N LEU A 87 -8.31 4.55 3.28
CA LEU A 87 -7.25 4.65 2.26
C LEU A 87 -6.85 3.28 1.71
N VAL A 88 -6.70 2.28 2.59
CA VAL A 88 -6.32 0.91 2.18
C VAL A 88 -7.48 0.17 1.51
N GLU A 89 -8.67 0.22 2.11
CA GLU A 89 -9.82 -0.59 1.69
C GLU A 89 -10.48 -0.07 0.42
N SER A 90 -10.75 1.24 0.33
CA SER A 90 -11.45 1.85 -0.80
C SER A 90 -10.49 2.44 -1.82
N GLY A 91 -9.43 3.12 -1.37
CA GLY A 91 -8.43 3.73 -2.25
C GLY A 91 -7.47 2.74 -2.88
N LYS A 92 -7.35 1.53 -2.29
CA LYS A 92 -6.26 0.57 -2.59
C LYS A 92 -4.89 1.24 -2.47
N THR A 93 -4.81 2.23 -1.58
CA THR A 93 -3.63 3.05 -1.35
C THR A 93 -2.68 2.30 -0.44
N THR A 94 -1.45 2.12 -0.89
CA THR A 94 -0.38 1.52 -0.09
C THR A 94 0.58 2.57 0.46
N THR A 95 0.58 3.77 -0.11
CA THR A 95 1.39 4.91 0.36
C THR A 95 0.58 6.20 0.38
N ALA A 96 0.57 6.93 1.50
CA ALA A 96 -0.12 8.23 1.60
C ALA A 96 0.76 9.33 2.22
N LEU A 97 0.63 10.57 1.73
CA LEU A 97 1.19 11.76 2.35
C LEU A 97 0.09 12.50 3.12
N ASP A 98 0.20 12.51 4.46
CA ASP A 98 -0.71 13.22 5.35
C ASP A 98 -0.22 14.66 5.57
N LEU A 99 -1.10 15.62 5.29
CA LEU A 99 -0.80 17.04 5.32
C LEU A 99 -1.50 17.72 6.50
N ALA A 100 -0.75 18.50 7.27
CA ALA A 100 -1.25 19.15 8.50
C ALA A 100 -1.88 18.17 9.52
N GLY A 101 -1.47 16.91 9.45
CA GLY A 101 -1.71 15.89 10.46
C GLY A 101 -0.98 16.12 11.78
N ASN A 102 -1.33 15.35 12.80
CA ASN A 102 -0.56 15.26 14.03
C ASN A 102 0.18 13.90 14.06
N PRO A 103 1.51 13.87 14.24
CA PRO A 103 2.28 12.63 14.16
C PRO A 103 1.88 11.60 15.23
N THR A 104 1.44 12.05 16.41
CA THR A 104 0.94 11.16 17.45
C THR A 104 -0.40 10.54 17.06
N LEU A 105 -1.34 11.35 16.58
CA LEU A 105 -2.66 10.86 16.12
C LEU A 105 -2.55 9.95 14.89
N MET A 106 -1.59 10.22 14.02
CA MET A 106 -1.22 9.38 12.88
C MET A 106 -0.74 7.99 13.37
N ALA A 107 0.22 7.96 14.29
CA ALA A 107 0.75 6.71 14.85
C ALA A 107 -0.35 5.91 15.58
N GLU A 108 -1.16 6.56 16.41
CA GLU A 108 -2.29 5.93 17.11
C GLU A 108 -3.32 5.36 16.13
N GLY A 109 -3.68 6.11 15.08
CA GLY A 109 -4.58 5.65 14.03
C GLY A 109 -4.04 4.44 13.28
N MET A 110 -2.74 4.40 13.01
CA MET A 110 -2.08 3.28 12.34
C MET A 110 -2.00 2.03 13.20
N LEU A 111 -1.74 2.17 14.50
CA LEU A 111 -1.77 1.04 15.43
C LEU A 111 -3.17 0.41 15.50
N GLN A 112 -4.21 1.22 15.41
CA GLN A 112 -5.59 0.72 15.43
C GLN A 112 -6.01 0.09 14.10
N ARG A 113 -5.69 0.73 12.96
CA ARG A 113 -6.28 0.40 11.64
C ARG A 113 -5.38 0.67 10.43
N GLY A 114 -4.06 0.76 10.61
CA GLY A 114 -3.12 1.11 9.54
C GLY A 114 -3.03 0.10 8.40
N ALA A 115 -3.36 -1.18 8.64
CA ALA A 115 -3.47 -2.23 7.61
C ALA A 115 -2.29 -2.32 6.61
N GLY A 116 -1.07 -1.98 7.05
CA GLY A 116 0.14 -2.01 6.21
C GLY A 116 0.36 -0.77 5.34
N LEU A 117 -0.47 0.28 5.47
CA LEU A 117 -0.30 1.58 4.82
C LEU A 117 1.06 2.20 5.19
N LYS A 118 1.86 2.53 4.18
CA LYS A 118 3.02 3.39 4.35
C LYS A 118 2.56 4.84 4.34
N SER A 119 3.04 5.62 5.27
CA SER A 119 2.53 6.96 5.46
C SER A 119 3.66 7.89 5.88
N ARG A 120 3.63 9.11 5.34
CA ARG A 120 4.55 10.16 5.72
C ARG A 120 3.76 11.40 6.05
N PHE A 121 4.25 12.17 7.01
CA PHE A 121 3.65 13.41 7.46
C PHE A 121 4.50 14.59 6.98
N PHE A 122 3.83 15.67 6.55
CA PHE A 122 4.45 16.96 6.30
C PHE A 122 3.84 18.01 7.23
N ASP A 123 4.66 18.52 8.15
CA ASP A 123 4.33 19.70 8.95
C ASP A 123 4.55 20.94 8.09
N GLY A 124 3.61 21.88 8.12
CA GLY A 124 3.67 23.05 7.24
C GLY A 124 4.94 23.87 7.49
N PHE A 125 5.59 24.34 6.41
CA PHE A 125 6.40 25.55 6.50
C PHE A 125 5.42 26.70 6.72
N GLY A 126 5.31 27.18 7.96
CA GLY A 126 4.62 28.44 8.23
C GLY A 126 5.23 29.53 7.34
N PRO A 127 4.44 30.48 6.80
CA PRO A 127 5.02 31.61 6.10
C PRO A 127 5.96 32.30 7.09
N SER A 128 7.28 32.21 6.87
CA SER A 128 8.18 33.20 7.45
C SER A 128 7.78 34.50 6.81
N LEU A 129 6.99 35.29 7.55
CA LEU A 129 6.80 36.72 7.44
C LEU A 129 7.34 37.29 6.12
N ASN A 130 6.46 37.51 5.14
CA ASN A 130 6.65 38.59 4.18
C ASN A 130 6.50 39.93 4.95
N ASN A 131 7.37 40.17 5.93
CA ASN A 131 7.57 41.48 6.52
C ASN A 131 8.63 42.17 5.66
N ILE A 132 8.14 42.80 4.60
CA ILE A 132 8.69 44.07 4.10
C ILE A 132 8.69 45.11 5.23
#